data_AF-A0A1V8Y519-F1
#
_entry.id   AF-A0A1V8Y519-F1
#
_cell.length_a   1.000
_cell.length_b   1.000
_cell.length_c   1.000
_cell.angle_alpha   90.00
_cell.angle_beta   90.00
_cell.angle_gamma   90.00
#
_symmetry.space_group_name_H-M   'P 1'
#
loop_
_entity.id
_entity.type
_entity.pdbx_description
1 polymer ?
#
loop_
_entity_poly.entity_id
_entity_poly.type
_entity_poly.pdbx_seq_one_letter_code
_entity_poly.pdbx_strand_id
1 'polypeptide(L)'
;MVLKFLQKLNSKTNHTKNETEVQEIIPEVKKGLERVSFGLNTDEKIVIDFLSDMDRDFGSNIRDRVRQGDHFERFLAAMFKLAGYEVEITKKSYKKDNRVYTGDGGVDLILTTENERIAVQAKSKRLNSASDERLITDNDVKNFAGISDKNWTKKMFITSSFFNNYAYKQIAENEKAYKIEWYGRYELLKLLNQLIPETMLKHQLLNSLPKNIKICPKCNEGIMTPRKNGTTKKYFNACSLYCGHTENIKK
;
A
#
# COMPACT_ATOMS: atom_id res chain seq x y z
N MET A 1 -18.52 14.12 -8.39
CA MET A 1 -18.20 15.26 -9.28
C MET A 1 -17.21 14.83 -10.38
N VAL A 2 -17.47 13.71 -11.08
CA VAL A 2 -16.62 13.17 -12.18
C VAL A 2 -17.46 12.87 -13.44
N LEU A 3 -18.78 12.69 -13.28
CA LEU A 3 -19.72 12.40 -14.37
C LEU A 3 -19.96 13.57 -15.34
N LYS A 4 -19.73 14.83 -14.94
CA LYS A 4 -19.94 15.99 -15.83
C LYS A 4 -18.82 16.19 -16.87
N PHE A 5 -17.65 15.58 -16.69
CA PHE A 5 -16.52 15.76 -17.62
C PHE A 5 -16.61 14.83 -18.83
N LEU A 6 -17.09 13.59 -18.65
CA LEU A 6 -17.18 12.60 -19.73
C LEU A 6 -18.31 12.89 -20.73
N GLN A 7 -19.38 13.58 -20.33
CA GLN A 7 -20.48 13.94 -21.23
C GLN A 7 -20.09 15.01 -22.28
N LYS A 8 -18.99 15.74 -22.07
CA LYS A 8 -18.53 16.81 -22.98
C LYS A 8 -17.72 16.29 -24.17
N LEU A 9 -17.30 15.02 -24.17
CA LEU A 9 -16.50 14.40 -25.23
C LEU A 9 -17.32 13.73 -26.33
N ASN A 10 -18.61 13.43 -26.08
CA ASN A 10 -19.48 12.76 -27.05
C ASN A 10 -20.36 13.68 -27.91
N SER A 11 -20.19 15.02 -27.84
CA SER A 11 -21.07 15.97 -28.55
C SER A 11 -20.40 16.78 -29.66
N LYS A 12 -19.23 16.35 -30.18
CA LYS A 12 -18.60 17.02 -31.33
C LYS A 12 -18.22 16.06 -32.45
N THR A 13 -19.23 15.59 -33.15
CA THR A 13 -19.13 15.25 -34.58
C THR A 13 -20.34 15.87 -35.27
N ASN A 14 -20.14 17.04 -35.88
CA ASN A 14 -20.62 17.39 -37.21
C ASN A 14 -20.19 18.81 -37.63
N HIS A 15 -19.66 18.89 -38.85
CA HIS A 15 -19.55 20.03 -39.77
C HIS A 15 -18.37 21.05 -39.71
N THR A 16 -17.44 20.83 -40.66
CA THR A 16 -16.86 21.72 -41.71
C THR A 16 -16.08 23.02 -41.39
N LYS A 17 -14.79 23.01 -41.81
CA LYS A 17 -13.88 24.04 -42.41
C LYS A 17 -14.42 25.49 -42.55
N ASN A 18 -13.69 26.57 -42.22
CA ASN A 18 -12.37 26.98 -42.73
C ASN A 18 -11.73 28.14 -41.88
N GLU A 19 -10.42 28.32 -42.07
CA GLU A 19 -9.59 29.55 -41.92
C GLU A 19 -8.98 29.98 -40.55
N THR A 20 -7.68 29.64 -40.43
CA THR A 20 -6.54 30.46 -39.99
C THR A 20 -6.70 31.46 -38.83
N GLU A 21 -6.50 30.96 -37.62
CA GLU A 21 -5.76 31.68 -36.57
C GLU A 21 -4.70 30.73 -36.02
N VAL A 22 -3.42 31.02 -36.28
CA VAL A 22 -2.32 30.43 -35.53
C VAL A 22 -2.34 31.10 -34.15
N GLN A 23 -3.22 30.60 -33.27
CA GLN A 23 -3.09 30.86 -31.86
C GLN A 23 -1.87 30.07 -31.39
N GLU A 24 -0.80 30.78 -31.03
CA GLU A 24 0.27 30.26 -30.20
C GLU A 24 -0.33 29.75 -28.89
N ILE A 25 -0.67 28.47 -28.87
CA ILE A 25 -0.99 27.76 -27.63
C ILE A 25 0.35 27.29 -27.08
N ILE A 26 0.79 27.91 -25.99
CA ILE A 26 1.56 27.38 -24.84
C ILE A 26 2.20 28.61 -24.16
N PRO A 27 1.88 28.90 -22.88
CA PRO A 27 2.32 28.02 -21.81
C PRO A 27 1.31 27.90 -20.65
N GLU A 28 0.46 26.89 -20.71
CA GLU A 28 0.05 26.23 -19.47
C GLU A 28 1.27 25.43 -19.00
N VAL A 29 1.77 25.76 -17.80
CA VAL A 29 2.67 24.90 -17.04
C VAL A 29 2.19 23.46 -17.22
N LYS A 30 3.05 22.59 -17.78
CA LYS A 30 2.79 21.19 -18.10
C LYS A 30 2.27 20.42 -16.88
N LYS A 31 0.98 20.57 -16.54
CA LYS A 31 0.30 19.80 -15.50
C LYS A 31 0.29 18.34 -15.96
N GLY A 32 0.77 17.43 -15.11
CA GLY A 32 0.66 15.99 -15.33
C GLY A 32 1.82 15.31 -16.07
N LEU A 33 2.96 15.98 -16.25
CA LEU A 33 4.21 15.36 -16.73
C LEU A 33 5.18 15.12 -15.55
N GLU A 34 4.68 14.52 -14.48
CA GLU A 34 5.54 14.08 -13.37
C GLU A 34 6.22 12.76 -13.74
N ARG A 35 7.54 12.72 -13.53
CA ARG A 35 8.32 11.48 -13.64
C ARG A 35 8.39 10.85 -12.27
N VAL A 36 7.88 9.63 -12.15
CA VAL A 36 8.03 8.83 -10.94
C VAL A 36 9.14 7.81 -11.19
N SER A 37 10.11 7.73 -10.29
CA SER A 37 11.09 6.65 -10.30
C SER A 37 10.41 5.35 -9.89
N PHE A 38 10.53 4.32 -10.73
CA PHE A 38 10.19 2.94 -10.43
C PHE A 38 11.22 2.24 -9.52
N GLY A 39 12.31 2.93 -9.16
CA GLY A 39 13.24 2.42 -8.17
C GLY A 39 12.53 2.29 -6.83
N LEU A 40 12.49 1.06 -6.29
CA LEU A 40 11.89 0.77 -5.00
C LEU A 40 12.97 0.69 -3.93
N ASN A 41 12.83 1.49 -2.87
CA ASN A 41 13.62 1.30 -1.65
C ASN A 41 13.17 0.05 -0.89
N THR A 42 13.84 -0.28 0.22
CA THR A 42 13.56 -1.50 0.99
C THR A 42 12.13 -1.54 1.53
N ASP A 43 11.63 -0.43 2.09
CA ASP A 43 10.29 -0.37 2.66
C ASP A 43 9.22 -0.39 1.56
N GLU A 44 9.44 0.29 0.43
CA GLU A 44 8.54 0.23 -0.73
C GLU A 44 8.41 -1.20 -1.28
N LYS A 45 9.51 -1.96 -1.34
CA LYS A 45 9.46 -3.37 -1.74
C LYS A 45 8.61 -4.21 -0.80
N ILE A 46 8.73 -3.99 0.52
CA ILE A 46 7.92 -4.71 1.52
C ILE A 46 6.44 -4.37 1.34
N VAL A 47 6.12 -3.09 1.16
CA VAL A 47 4.74 -2.62 0.93
C VAL A 47 4.15 -3.24 -0.34
N ILE A 48 4.88 -3.15 -1.45
CA ILE A 48 4.42 -3.67 -2.75
C ILE A 48 4.28 -5.19 -2.73
N ASP A 49 5.22 -5.92 -2.13
CA ASP A 49 5.15 -7.38 -1.99
C ASP A 49 3.88 -7.82 -1.24
N PHE A 50 3.55 -7.15 -0.14
CA PHE A 50 2.33 -7.43 0.61
C PHE A 50 1.07 -7.10 -0.20
N LEU A 51 1.02 -5.96 -0.89
CA LEU A 51 -0.14 -5.56 -1.68
C LEU A 51 -0.37 -6.47 -2.91
N SER A 52 0.68 -7.04 -3.47
CA SER A 52 0.59 -7.99 -4.58
C SER A 52 -0.07 -9.32 -4.18
N ASP A 53 -0.02 -9.70 -2.91
CA ASP A 53 -0.66 -10.91 -2.38
C ASP A 53 -1.04 -10.76 -0.89
N MET A 54 -2.03 -9.90 -0.61
CA MET A 54 -2.48 -9.62 0.76
C MET A 54 -3.04 -10.84 1.49
N ASP A 55 -3.50 -11.86 0.75
CA ASP A 55 -4.06 -13.11 1.27
C ASP A 55 -3.09 -14.30 1.11
N ARG A 56 -1.77 -14.02 1.01
CA ARG A 56 -0.70 -15.01 0.88
C ARG A 56 -0.86 -16.15 1.87
N ASP A 57 -0.85 -17.39 1.38
CA ASP A 57 -0.94 -18.57 2.22
C ASP A 57 0.40 -18.91 2.88
N PHE A 58 0.42 -18.89 4.21
CA PHE A 58 1.58 -19.30 5.01
C PHE A 58 1.50 -20.75 5.46
N GLY A 59 0.35 -21.41 5.29
CA GLY A 59 -0.02 -22.66 5.95
C GLY A 59 -0.93 -22.44 7.17
N SER A 60 -1.19 -23.50 7.92
CA SER A 60 -2.19 -23.52 9.01
C SER A 60 -1.61 -23.81 10.40
N ASN A 61 -0.35 -24.22 10.49
CA ASN A 61 0.28 -24.57 11.76
C ASN A 61 0.64 -23.31 12.57
N ILE A 62 1.04 -23.48 13.83
CA ILE A 62 1.35 -22.34 14.72
C ILE A 62 2.49 -21.45 14.19
N ARG A 63 3.52 -22.04 13.57
CA ARG A 63 4.65 -21.29 13.00
C ARG A 63 4.19 -20.47 11.80
N ASP A 64 3.28 -21.03 10.99
CA ASP A 64 2.71 -20.34 9.83
C ASP A 64 1.87 -19.14 10.26
N ARG A 65 1.06 -19.29 11.31
CA ARG A 65 0.29 -18.18 11.90
C ARG A 65 1.19 -17.06 12.41
N VAL A 66 2.30 -17.41 13.06
CA VAL A 66 3.31 -16.43 13.50
C VAL A 66 3.94 -15.72 12.30
N ARG A 67 4.35 -16.47 11.26
CA ARG A 67 4.91 -15.89 10.03
C ARG A 67 3.93 -14.95 9.32
N GLN A 68 2.63 -15.29 9.32
CA GLN A 68 1.58 -14.44 8.76
C GLN A 68 1.44 -13.13 9.55
N GLY A 69 1.43 -13.20 10.89
CA GLY A 69 1.43 -12.01 11.75
C GLY A 69 2.65 -11.14 11.53
N ASP A 70 3.85 -11.73 11.60
CA ASP A 70 5.11 -11.03 11.41
C ASP A 70 5.22 -10.39 10.00
N HIS A 71 4.66 -11.03 8.96
CA HIS A 71 4.61 -10.44 7.63
C HIS A 71 3.77 -9.17 7.60
N PHE A 72 2.61 -9.18 8.25
CA PHE A 72 1.71 -8.04 8.31
C PHE A 72 2.27 -6.91 9.18
N GLU A 73 2.89 -7.23 10.32
CA GLU A 73 3.57 -6.24 11.18
C GLU A 73 4.72 -5.55 10.44
N ARG A 74 5.52 -6.31 9.67
CA ARG A 74 6.60 -5.74 8.83
C ARG A 74 6.06 -4.85 7.73
N PHE A 75 4.94 -5.24 7.10
CA PHE A 75 4.25 -4.42 6.12
C PHE A 75 3.79 -3.08 6.71
N LEU A 76 3.11 -3.10 7.86
CA LEU A 76 2.67 -1.87 8.52
C LEU A 76 3.86 -1.02 8.96
N ALA A 77 4.91 -1.64 9.48
CA ALA A 77 6.12 -0.91 9.87
C ALA A 77 6.78 -0.21 8.68
N ALA A 78 6.88 -0.88 7.53
CA ALA A 78 7.41 -0.27 6.30
C ALA A 78 6.52 0.90 5.83
N MET A 79 5.20 0.71 5.81
CA MET A 79 4.24 1.77 5.47
C MET A 79 4.41 3.01 6.36
N PHE A 80 4.46 2.83 7.69
CA PHE A 80 4.57 3.95 8.62
C PHE A 80 5.94 4.62 8.57
N LYS A 81 7.03 3.88 8.33
CA LYS A 81 8.36 4.47 8.08
C LYS A 81 8.38 5.35 6.84
N LEU A 82 7.78 4.88 5.74
CA LEU A 82 7.62 5.67 4.51
C LEU A 82 6.79 6.94 4.76
N ALA A 83 5.87 6.90 5.72
CA ALA A 83 5.08 8.06 6.15
C ALA A 83 5.80 8.96 7.18
N GLY A 84 7.06 8.67 7.53
CA GLY A 84 7.89 9.50 8.41
C GLY A 84 7.80 9.19 9.90
N TYR A 85 7.17 8.09 10.31
CA TYR A 85 7.13 7.68 11.72
C TYR A 85 8.39 6.91 12.12
N GLU A 86 8.84 7.09 13.37
CA GLU A 86 9.69 6.10 14.02
C GLU A 86 8.82 4.90 14.43
N VAL A 87 9.29 3.68 14.15
CA VAL A 87 8.48 2.46 14.34
C VAL A 87 9.26 1.40 15.11
N GLU A 88 8.66 0.92 16.20
CA GLU A 88 9.08 -0.27 16.93
C GLU A 88 8.04 -1.39 16.73
N ILE A 89 8.48 -2.57 16.29
CA ILE A 89 7.67 -3.79 16.38
C ILE A 89 7.93 -4.41 17.75
N THR A 90 6.87 -4.61 18.53
CA THR A 90 7.02 -5.06 19.91
C THR A 90 7.44 -6.52 19.98
N LYS A 91 8.17 -6.88 21.03
CA LYS A 91 8.61 -8.26 21.23
C LYS A 91 7.50 -9.07 21.86
N LYS A 92 7.05 -10.12 21.16
CA LYS A 92 6.10 -11.12 21.68
C LYS A 92 6.62 -11.90 22.89
N SER A 93 7.93 -11.84 23.16
CA SER A 93 8.50 -12.27 24.43
C SER A 93 9.80 -11.54 24.79
N TYR A 94 10.05 -11.36 26.08
CA TYR A 94 11.33 -10.87 26.59
C TYR A 94 11.69 -11.55 27.91
N LYS A 95 12.99 -11.64 28.20
CA LYS A 95 13.50 -12.16 29.48
C LYS A 95 13.80 -10.99 30.41
N LYS A 96 13.28 -11.06 31.63
CA LYS A 96 13.62 -10.17 32.75
C LYS A 96 13.68 -10.99 34.02
N ASP A 97 14.74 -10.82 34.82
CA ASP A 97 14.93 -11.50 36.11
C ASP A 97 14.73 -13.03 36.04
N ASN A 98 15.35 -13.68 35.06
CA ASN A 98 15.20 -15.12 34.74
C ASN A 98 13.78 -15.61 34.43
N ARG A 99 12.81 -14.71 34.25
CA ARG A 99 11.45 -15.02 33.81
C ARG A 99 11.27 -14.64 32.34
N VAL A 100 10.61 -15.50 31.59
CA VAL A 100 10.15 -15.21 30.22
C VAL A 100 8.76 -14.59 30.32
N TYR A 101 8.64 -13.33 29.95
CA TYR A 101 7.36 -12.67 29.77
C TYR A 101 6.93 -12.90 28.31
N THR A 102 5.73 -13.43 28.12
CA THR A 102 5.14 -13.70 26.79
C THR A 102 3.88 -12.87 26.62
N GLY A 103 3.72 -12.26 25.45
CA GLY A 103 2.62 -11.36 25.12
C GLY A 103 3.11 -9.93 24.92
N ASP A 104 2.64 -9.31 23.84
CA ASP A 104 2.86 -7.90 23.48
C ASP A 104 1.89 -6.94 24.19
N GLY A 105 1.01 -7.46 25.05
CA GLY A 105 -0.01 -6.67 25.75
C GLY A 105 -1.12 -6.17 24.82
N GLY A 106 -1.26 -6.75 23.63
CA GLY A 106 -2.20 -6.30 22.59
C GLY A 106 -1.68 -5.11 21.79
N VAL A 107 -0.37 -4.85 21.80
CA VAL A 107 0.26 -3.76 21.04
C VAL A 107 1.38 -4.34 20.20
N ASP A 108 1.16 -4.51 18.89
CA ASP A 108 2.13 -5.13 17.99
C ASP A 108 3.16 -4.11 17.45
N LEU A 109 2.74 -2.85 17.27
CA LEU A 109 3.63 -1.76 16.88
C LEU A 109 3.46 -0.54 17.79
N ILE A 110 4.56 0.17 18.00
CA ILE A 110 4.59 1.50 18.60
C ILE A 110 5.09 2.47 17.53
N LEU A 111 4.28 3.48 17.24
CA LEU A 111 4.66 4.58 16.34
C LEU A 111 4.99 5.80 17.18
N THR A 112 6.08 6.47 16.85
CA THR A 112 6.52 7.68 17.55
C THR A 112 6.78 8.79 16.54
N THR A 113 6.29 9.99 16.88
CA THR A 113 6.70 11.26 16.29
C THR A 113 7.13 12.18 17.44
N GLU A 114 7.51 13.42 17.15
CA GLU A 114 7.87 14.38 18.22
C GLU A 114 6.72 14.60 19.23
N ASN A 115 5.46 14.51 18.78
CA ASN A 115 4.29 14.86 19.60
C ASN A 115 3.34 13.69 19.88
N GLU A 116 3.53 12.54 19.23
CA GLU A 116 2.62 11.41 19.34
C GLU A 116 3.36 10.12 19.67
N ARG A 117 2.69 9.31 20.49
CA ARG A 117 3.09 7.93 20.77
C ARG A 117 1.86 7.03 20.65
N ILE A 118 1.82 6.27 19.57
CA ILE A 118 0.63 5.56 19.11
C ILE A 118 0.82 4.06 19.32
N ALA A 119 -0.13 3.42 20.01
CA ALA A 119 -0.18 1.97 20.09
C ALA A 119 -1.00 1.39 18.95
N VAL A 120 -0.46 0.39 18.25
CA VAL A 120 -1.12 -0.27 17.12
C VAL A 120 -1.26 -1.75 17.41
N GLN A 121 -2.49 -2.28 17.32
CA GLN A 121 -2.73 -3.71 17.15
C GLN A 121 -2.89 -4.02 15.66
N ALA A 122 -2.13 -5.00 15.19
CA ALA A 122 -2.11 -5.51 13.83
C ALA A 122 -2.69 -6.94 13.79
N LYS A 123 -3.81 -7.13 13.09
CA LYS A 123 -4.41 -8.46 12.92
C LYS A 123 -4.46 -8.88 11.46
N SER A 124 -3.64 -9.86 11.08
CA SER A 124 -3.75 -10.46 9.75
C SER A 124 -4.77 -11.60 9.75
N LYS A 125 -5.80 -11.49 8.91
CA LYS A 125 -6.75 -12.57 8.61
C LYS A 125 -6.90 -12.68 7.09
N ARG A 126 -6.79 -13.89 6.56
CA ARG A 126 -6.87 -14.17 5.11
C ARG A 126 -8.30 -14.46 4.72
N LEU A 127 -8.78 -13.82 3.66
CA LEU A 127 -10.15 -14.03 3.16
C LEU A 127 -10.30 -15.34 2.38
N ASN A 128 -9.21 -15.84 1.80
CA ASN A 128 -9.15 -17.11 1.07
C ASN A 128 -8.88 -18.33 1.96
N SER A 129 -8.71 -18.16 3.29
CA SER A 129 -8.52 -19.28 4.22
C SER A 129 -9.77 -20.14 4.28
N ALA A 130 -9.64 -21.46 4.47
CA ALA A 130 -10.79 -22.33 4.74
C ALA A 130 -11.36 -22.16 6.16
N SER A 131 -10.59 -21.56 7.09
CA SER A 131 -11.01 -21.36 8.49
C SER A 131 -12.18 -20.39 8.63
N ASP A 132 -12.99 -20.56 9.68
CA ASP A 132 -14.10 -19.65 10.01
C ASP A 132 -13.63 -18.30 10.58
N GLU A 133 -12.37 -18.19 11.02
CA GLU A 133 -11.78 -16.98 11.61
C GLU A 133 -11.30 -15.95 10.57
N ARG A 134 -12.10 -15.65 9.55
CA ARG A 134 -11.71 -14.68 8.49
C ARG A 134 -11.95 -13.25 8.89
N LEU A 135 -12.87 -12.99 9.81
CA LEU A 135 -13.33 -11.65 10.18
C LEU A 135 -12.90 -11.28 11.59
N ILE A 136 -12.74 -9.98 11.85
CA ILE A 136 -12.53 -9.44 13.19
C ILE A 136 -13.85 -9.51 13.98
N THR A 137 -13.78 -9.97 15.22
CA THR A 137 -14.96 -10.21 16.08
C THR A 137 -15.05 -9.19 17.22
N ASP A 138 -16.15 -9.20 17.97
CA ASP A 138 -16.33 -8.36 19.15
C ASP A 138 -15.27 -8.63 20.24
N ASN A 139 -14.78 -9.87 20.36
CA ASN A 139 -13.72 -10.21 21.30
C ASN A 139 -12.40 -9.50 20.96
N ASP A 140 -12.04 -9.44 19.68
CA ASP A 140 -10.87 -8.68 19.22
C ASP A 140 -10.98 -7.20 19.64
N VAL A 141 -12.18 -6.60 19.46
CA VAL A 141 -12.47 -5.21 19.85
C VAL A 141 -12.38 -5.02 21.37
N LYS A 142 -13.03 -5.90 22.16
CA LYS A 142 -13.04 -5.84 23.63
C LYS A 142 -11.62 -5.89 24.21
N ASN A 143 -10.81 -6.81 23.72
CA ASN A 143 -9.44 -7.02 24.20
C ASN A 143 -8.59 -5.76 23.97
N PHE A 144 -8.60 -5.23 22.75
CA PHE A 144 -7.79 -4.05 22.45
C PHE A 144 -8.34 -2.77 23.10
N ALA A 145 -9.66 -2.60 23.16
CA ALA A 145 -10.26 -1.49 23.90
C ALA A 145 -9.95 -1.52 25.41
N GLY A 146 -9.67 -2.71 25.96
CA GLY A 146 -9.32 -2.91 27.36
C GLY A 146 -7.91 -2.47 27.75
N ILE A 147 -7.00 -2.23 26.80
CA ILE A 147 -5.62 -1.82 27.14
C ILE A 147 -5.59 -0.41 27.75
N SER A 148 -4.63 -0.17 28.63
CA SER A 148 -4.47 1.11 29.33
C SER A 148 -4.13 2.26 28.38
N ASP A 149 -4.74 3.43 28.59
CA ASP A 149 -4.48 4.66 27.83
C ASP A 149 -3.25 5.44 28.34
N LYS A 150 -2.70 5.09 29.52
CA LYS A 150 -1.76 5.94 30.28
C LYS A 150 -0.50 6.37 29.51
N ASN A 151 -0.11 5.60 28.50
CA ASN A 151 1.16 5.76 27.80
C ASN A 151 1.01 6.08 26.30
N TRP A 152 -0.21 6.34 25.84
CA TRP A 152 -0.52 6.47 24.41
C TRP A 152 -1.29 7.75 24.16
N THR A 153 -0.84 8.53 23.17
CA THR A 153 -1.62 9.67 22.68
C THR A 153 -2.81 9.19 21.85
N LYS A 154 -2.66 8.04 21.19
CA LYS A 154 -3.67 7.43 20.33
C LYS A 154 -3.52 5.92 20.28
N LYS A 155 -4.62 5.22 19.98
CA LYS A 155 -4.64 3.78 19.71
C LYS A 155 -5.21 3.52 18.32
N MET A 156 -4.63 2.57 17.59
CA MET A 156 -5.08 2.13 16.28
C MET A 156 -5.23 0.61 16.26
N PHE A 157 -6.29 0.11 15.63
CA PHE A 157 -6.45 -1.30 15.29
C PHE A 157 -6.48 -1.44 13.78
N ILE A 158 -5.57 -2.22 13.21
CA ILE A 158 -5.43 -2.37 11.76
C ILE A 158 -5.52 -3.85 11.39
N THR A 159 -6.33 -4.17 10.40
CA THR A 159 -6.47 -5.54 9.90
C THR A 159 -6.40 -5.63 8.38
N SER A 160 -5.93 -6.77 7.87
CA SER A 160 -6.00 -7.12 6.45
C SER A 160 -7.39 -7.61 6.01
N SER A 161 -8.34 -7.70 6.94
CA SER A 161 -9.69 -8.25 6.74
C SER A 161 -10.79 -7.26 7.16
N PHE A 162 -12.03 -7.74 7.26
CA PHE A 162 -13.19 -6.96 7.63
C PHE A 162 -13.66 -7.27 9.05
N PHE A 163 -14.38 -6.31 9.64
CA PHE A 163 -15.09 -6.49 10.90
C PHE A 163 -16.44 -7.15 10.64
N ASN A 164 -16.85 -8.07 11.52
CA ASN A 164 -18.21 -8.59 11.48
C ASN A 164 -19.18 -7.63 12.18
N ASN A 165 -20.49 -7.89 12.06
CA ASN A 165 -21.52 -7.03 12.67
C ASN A 165 -21.40 -6.92 14.20
N TYR A 166 -20.94 -7.96 14.89
CA TYR A 166 -20.72 -7.93 16.33
C TYR A 166 -19.57 -7.00 16.72
N ALA A 167 -18.49 -7.00 15.94
CA ALA A 167 -17.39 -6.05 16.12
C ALA A 167 -17.85 -4.61 15.89
N TYR A 168 -18.63 -4.34 14.82
CA TYR A 168 -19.21 -3.02 14.60
C TYR A 168 -20.10 -2.57 15.75
N LYS A 169 -20.98 -3.45 16.24
CA LYS A 169 -21.82 -3.18 17.41
C LYS A 169 -20.96 -2.85 18.64
N GLN A 170 -19.92 -3.63 18.89
CA GLN A 170 -19.02 -3.40 20.01
C GLN A 170 -18.26 -2.07 19.90
N ILE A 171 -17.80 -1.69 18.70
CA ILE A 171 -17.15 -0.39 18.47
C ILE A 171 -18.14 0.76 18.71
N ALA A 172 -19.40 0.57 18.31
CA ALA A 172 -20.45 1.58 18.44
C ALA A 172 -20.97 1.74 19.88
N GLU A 173 -20.88 0.73 20.73
CA GLU A 173 -21.48 0.73 22.07
C GLU A 173 -20.45 0.82 23.22
N ASN A 174 -19.18 0.50 22.97
CA ASN A 174 -18.13 0.53 23.98
C ASN A 174 -17.43 1.89 24.03
N GLU A 175 -17.62 2.64 25.10
CA GLU A 175 -17.00 3.97 25.28
C GLU A 175 -15.47 3.94 25.16
N LYS A 176 -14.81 2.84 25.57
CA LYS A 176 -13.36 2.69 25.43
C LYS A 176 -12.92 2.49 23.99
N ALA A 177 -13.80 2.00 23.12
CA ALA A 177 -13.51 1.79 21.70
C ALA A 177 -13.62 3.08 20.88
N TYR A 178 -14.34 4.11 21.35
CA TYR A 178 -14.50 5.38 20.64
C TYR A 178 -13.20 6.16 20.44
N LYS A 179 -12.24 5.99 21.34
CA LYS A 179 -10.92 6.66 21.27
C LYS A 179 -9.91 5.91 20.39
N ILE A 180 -10.35 4.84 19.72
CA ILE A 180 -9.50 3.98 18.90
C ILE A 180 -9.86 4.20 17.44
N GLU A 181 -8.85 4.35 16.60
CA GLU A 181 -9.04 4.35 15.16
C GLU A 181 -9.06 2.90 14.65
N TRP A 182 -10.14 2.52 13.97
CA TRP A 182 -10.38 1.16 13.49
C TRP A 182 -10.23 1.10 11.97
N TYR A 183 -9.25 0.36 11.49
CA TYR A 183 -8.93 0.21 10.08
C TYR A 183 -9.19 -1.21 9.62
N GLY A 184 -10.33 -1.38 8.93
CA GLY A 184 -10.63 -2.60 8.18
C GLY A 184 -9.84 -2.63 6.88
N ARG A 185 -10.04 -3.66 6.06
CA ARG A 185 -9.33 -3.80 4.79
C ARG A 185 -9.52 -2.60 3.87
N TYR A 186 -10.73 -2.06 3.79
CA TYR A 186 -11.03 -0.90 2.95
C TYR A 186 -10.40 0.38 3.51
N GLU A 187 -10.49 0.59 4.81
CA GLU A 187 -9.90 1.73 5.50
C GLU A 187 -8.37 1.68 5.46
N LEU A 188 -7.75 0.50 5.52
CA LEU A 188 -6.32 0.30 5.31
C LEU A 188 -5.89 0.78 3.92
N LEU A 189 -6.63 0.43 2.87
CA LEU A 189 -6.33 0.91 1.51
C LEU A 189 -6.48 2.44 1.39
N LYS A 190 -7.45 3.04 2.08
CA LYS A 190 -7.56 4.50 2.15
C LYS A 190 -6.37 5.11 2.88
N LEU A 191 -6.00 4.55 4.03
CA LEU A 191 -4.88 5.01 4.84
C LEU A 191 -3.57 4.97 4.04
N LEU A 192 -3.33 3.90 3.28
CA LEU A 192 -2.18 3.78 2.38
C LEU A 192 -2.12 4.90 1.34
N ASN A 193 -3.25 5.19 0.67
CA ASN A 193 -3.31 6.27 -0.33
C ASN A 193 -3.10 7.66 0.30
N GLN A 194 -3.39 7.83 1.58
CA GLN A 194 -3.17 9.08 2.31
C GLN A 194 -1.72 9.21 2.78
N LEU A 195 -1.15 8.14 3.34
CA LEU A 195 0.17 8.16 3.97
C LEU A 195 1.32 8.01 2.96
N ILE A 196 1.15 7.17 1.94
CA ILE A 196 2.20 6.81 0.99
C ILE A 196 1.72 6.85 -0.47
N PRO A 197 1.16 7.99 -0.94
CA PRO A 197 0.55 8.11 -2.26
C PRO A 197 1.49 7.76 -3.41
N GLU A 198 2.77 8.12 -3.32
CA GLU A 198 3.76 7.80 -4.36
C GLU A 198 3.99 6.29 -4.49
N THR A 199 4.15 5.57 -3.36
CA THR A 199 4.31 4.11 -3.35
C THR A 199 3.04 3.41 -3.86
N MET A 200 1.86 3.92 -3.51
CA MET A 200 0.59 3.40 -4.04
C MET A 200 0.45 3.61 -5.55
N LEU A 201 0.86 4.77 -6.05
CA LEU A 201 0.90 5.05 -7.49
C LEU A 201 1.87 4.10 -8.21
N LYS A 202 3.08 3.88 -7.66
CA LYS A 202 4.04 2.89 -8.19
C LYS A 202 3.40 1.51 -8.25
N HIS A 203 2.76 1.05 -7.17
CA HIS A 203 2.09 -0.25 -7.12
C HIS A 203 1.01 -0.39 -8.22
N GLN A 204 0.12 0.60 -8.34
CA GLN A 204 -0.93 0.61 -9.36
C GLN A 204 -0.36 0.58 -10.77
N LEU A 205 0.67 1.40 -11.04
CA LEU A 205 1.32 1.45 -12.33
C LEU A 205 1.97 0.10 -12.67
N LEU A 206 2.77 -0.46 -11.77
CA LEU A 206 3.44 -1.75 -11.97
C LEU A 206 2.44 -2.88 -12.23
N ASN A 207 1.32 -2.91 -11.52
CA ASN A 207 0.27 -3.90 -11.73
C ASN A 207 -0.56 -3.67 -12.99
N SER A 208 -0.59 -2.45 -13.53
CA SER A 208 -1.26 -2.14 -14.80
C SER A 208 -0.44 -2.52 -16.03
N LEU A 209 0.87 -2.72 -15.86
CA LEU A 209 1.77 -3.06 -16.95
C LEU A 209 1.54 -4.51 -17.44
N PRO A 210 1.62 -4.76 -18.76
CA PRO A 210 1.70 -6.11 -19.28
C PRO A 210 2.90 -6.88 -18.70
N LYS A 211 2.73 -8.19 -18.44
CA LYS A 211 3.75 -9.06 -17.79
C LYS A 211 5.15 -9.03 -18.43
N ASN A 212 5.24 -8.69 -19.72
CA ASN A 212 6.48 -8.66 -20.49
C ASN A 212 7.16 -7.28 -20.51
N ILE A 213 6.53 -6.24 -19.99
CA ILE A 213 7.14 -4.91 -19.89
C ILE A 213 8.09 -4.89 -18.70
N LYS A 214 9.33 -4.46 -18.96
CA LYS A 214 10.38 -4.29 -17.95
C LYS A 214 10.63 -2.82 -17.68
N ILE A 215 10.91 -2.47 -16.44
CA ILE A 215 11.49 -1.18 -16.08
C ILE A 215 12.91 -1.11 -16.67
N CYS A 216 13.31 0.07 -17.15
CA CYS A 216 14.67 0.33 -17.60
C CYS A 216 15.65 0.23 -16.42
N PRO A 217 16.61 -0.71 -16.44
CA PRO A 217 17.53 -0.91 -15.31
C PRO A 217 18.54 0.22 -15.15
N LYS A 218 18.73 1.07 -16.17
CA LYS A 218 19.68 2.20 -16.12
C LYS A 218 19.13 3.41 -15.40
N CYS A 219 17.90 3.82 -15.72
CA CYS A 219 17.32 5.06 -15.19
C CYS A 219 16.21 4.83 -14.17
N ASN A 220 15.66 3.62 -14.06
CA ASN A 220 14.51 3.31 -13.22
C ASN A 220 13.29 4.23 -13.43
N GLU A 221 13.22 5.03 -14.49
CA GLU A 221 12.08 5.93 -14.76
C GLU A 221 11.38 5.62 -16.09
N GLY A 222 12.04 4.87 -16.97
CA GLY A 222 11.49 4.46 -18.25
C GLY A 222 11.11 2.99 -18.26
N ILE A 223 10.31 2.59 -19.24
CA ILE A 223 10.03 1.19 -19.55
C ILE A 223 10.81 0.77 -20.80
N MET A 224 11.17 -0.50 -20.88
CA MET A 224 11.82 -1.10 -22.04
C MET A 224 10.78 -1.40 -23.11
N THR A 225 10.88 -0.75 -24.27
CA THR A 225 9.96 -0.94 -25.40
C THR A 225 10.69 -1.49 -26.63
N PRO A 226 10.07 -2.40 -27.40
CA PRO A 226 10.66 -2.91 -28.62
C PRO A 226 10.71 -1.83 -29.69
N ARG A 227 11.83 -1.77 -30.40
CA ARG A 227 12.11 -0.85 -31.50
C ARG A 227 12.77 -1.58 -32.64
N LYS A 228 12.61 -1.05 -33.85
CA LYS A 228 13.25 -1.57 -35.07
C LYS A 228 14.37 -0.64 -35.49
N ASN A 229 15.56 -1.18 -35.69
CA ASN A 229 16.67 -0.41 -36.27
C ASN A 229 16.34 -0.07 -37.74
N GLY A 230 16.43 1.20 -38.11
CA GLY A 230 16.08 1.68 -39.46
C GLY A 230 16.93 1.04 -40.57
N THR A 231 18.21 0.79 -40.30
CA THR A 231 19.20 0.28 -41.26
C THR A 231 19.20 -1.25 -41.28
N THR A 232 19.44 -1.89 -40.14
CA THR A 232 19.60 -3.36 -40.07
C THR A 232 18.28 -4.10 -40.03
N LYS A 233 17.16 -3.40 -39.86
CA LYS A 233 15.79 -3.94 -39.67
C LYS A 233 15.65 -4.89 -38.47
N LYS A 234 16.68 -5.06 -37.64
CA LYS A 234 16.67 -5.89 -36.42
C LYS A 234 15.90 -5.19 -35.30
N TYR A 235 15.20 -5.98 -34.49
CA TYR A 235 14.52 -5.47 -33.30
C TYR A 235 15.44 -5.49 -32.07
N PHE A 236 15.28 -4.48 -31.22
CA PHE A 236 15.97 -4.33 -29.94
C PHE A 236 15.04 -3.61 -28.95
N ASN A 237 15.25 -3.77 -27.65
CA ASN A 237 14.53 -2.98 -26.65
C ASN A 237 15.31 -1.70 -26.34
N ALA A 238 14.61 -0.60 -26.15
CA ALA A 238 15.18 0.66 -25.70
C ALA A 238 14.33 1.30 -24.61
N CYS A 239 14.96 2.08 -23.73
CA CYS A 239 14.25 2.85 -22.73
C CYS A 239 13.30 3.87 -23.39
N SER A 240 12.06 3.97 -22.92
CA SER A 240 11.06 4.95 -23.36
C SER A 240 11.52 6.40 -23.18
N LEU A 241 12.38 6.67 -22.20
CA LEU A 241 12.97 7.97 -21.92
C LEU A 241 14.29 8.24 -22.64
N TYR A 242 14.77 7.31 -23.48
CA TYR A 242 16.00 7.48 -24.24
C TYR A 242 17.25 7.77 -23.40
N CYS A 243 17.36 7.17 -22.21
CA CYS A 243 18.55 7.31 -21.34
C CYS A 243 19.85 6.66 -21.89
N GLY A 244 19.84 6.20 -23.15
CA GLY A 244 20.95 5.49 -23.78
C GLY A 244 21.08 4.00 -23.42
N HIS A 245 20.14 3.42 -22.66
CA HIS A 245 20.11 1.97 -22.39
C HIS A 245 19.34 1.22 -23.49
N THR A 246 19.93 0.14 -23.98
CA THR A 246 19.35 -0.75 -24.99
C THR A 246 19.66 -2.22 -24.66
N GLU A 247 18.78 -3.12 -25.09
CA GLU A 247 18.95 -4.57 -24.91
C GLU A 247 18.64 -5.30 -26.21
N ASN A 248 19.44 -6.31 -26.54
CA ASN A 248 19.15 -7.20 -27.65
C ASN A 248 17.93 -8.08 -27.31
N ILE A 249 17.01 -8.24 -28.26
CA ILE A 249 15.92 -9.21 -28.12
C ILE A 249 16.51 -10.58 -28.47
N LYS A 250 16.74 -11.42 -27.45
CA LYS A 250 17.09 -12.83 -27.66
C LYS A 250 15.87 -13.53 -28.27
N LYS A 251 16.11 -14.29 -29.34
CA LYS A 251 15.10 -15.20 -29.92
C LYS A 251 14.87 -16.38 -28.99
#